data_AF-A0AAD7L4H7-F1
#
_entry.id   AF-A0AAD7L4H7-F1
#
_cell.length_a   1.000
_cell.length_b   1.000
_cell.length_c   1.000
_cell.angle_alpha   90.00
_cell.angle_beta   90.00
_cell.angle_gamma   90.00
#
_symmetry.space_group_name_H-M   'P 1'
#
loop_
_entity.id
_entity.type
_entity.pdbx_description
1 polymer ?
#
loop_
_entity_poly.entity_id
_entity_poly.type
_entity_poly.pdbx_seq_one_letter_code
_entity_poly.pdbx_strand_id
1 'polypeptide(L)'
;MATGGLKGMLTAAVTQGVTEARARIFGHVLNPTGQRSPHKLLRKKLIGQKVAEWYPYDIKQDDPLVMAREEQERLSKLEMLKRRGKGPPKKGQGKRASKRK
;
A
#
# COMPACT_ATOMS: atom_id res chain seq x y z
N MET A 1 -5.01 -17.57 -61.04
CA MET A 1 -5.41 -16.87 -59.79
C MET A 1 -4.17 -16.49 -58.98
N ALA A 2 -3.35 -15.55 -59.47
CA ALA A 2 -2.09 -15.18 -58.82
C ALA A 2 -1.64 -13.79 -59.28
N THR A 3 -2.23 -12.73 -58.75
CA THR A 3 -1.80 -11.34 -59.02
C THR A 3 -1.76 -10.44 -57.77
N GLY A 4 -2.05 -10.97 -56.58
CA GLY A 4 -2.03 -10.22 -55.32
C GLY A 4 -0.79 -10.41 -54.43
N GLY A 5 0.15 -11.29 -54.80
CA GLY A 5 1.18 -11.82 -53.87
C GLY A 5 2.27 -10.82 -53.48
N LEU A 6 3.00 -10.27 -54.46
CA LEU A 6 4.23 -9.50 -54.20
C LEU A 6 3.97 -8.13 -53.55
N LYS A 7 2.96 -7.40 -54.05
CA LYS A 7 2.59 -6.08 -53.50
C LYS A 7 2.10 -6.21 -52.05
N GLY A 8 1.31 -7.25 -51.75
CA GLY A 8 0.84 -7.55 -50.40
C GLY A 8 1.98 -7.87 -49.43
N MET A 9 2.93 -8.72 -49.86
CA MET A 9 4.11 -9.07 -49.05
C MET A 9 4.99 -7.86 -48.74
N LEU A 10 5.24 -6.99 -49.74
CA LEU A 10 5.99 -5.75 -49.54
C LEU A 10 5.27 -4.82 -48.55
N THR A 11 3.95 -4.64 -48.69
CA THR A 11 3.19 -3.82 -47.74
C THR A 11 3.23 -4.38 -46.32
N ALA A 12 3.16 -5.70 -46.15
CA ALA A 12 3.26 -6.35 -44.85
C ALA A 12 4.65 -6.17 -44.20
N ALA A 13 5.73 -6.29 -44.99
CA ALA A 13 7.08 -6.05 -44.50
C ALA A 13 7.30 -4.59 -44.08
N VAL A 14 6.78 -3.63 -44.85
CA VAL A 14 6.86 -2.20 -44.52
C VAL A 14 6.11 -1.88 -43.23
N THR A 15 4.87 -2.39 -43.06
CA THR A 15 4.11 -2.14 -41.82
C THR A 15 4.77 -2.78 -40.60
N GLN A 16 5.30 -3.99 -40.73
CA GLN A 16 6.10 -4.64 -39.69
C GLN A 16 7.32 -3.79 -39.31
N GLY A 17 8.13 -3.37 -40.29
CA GLY A 17 9.31 -2.53 -40.04
C GLY A 17 8.98 -1.20 -39.35
N VAL A 18 7.88 -0.54 -39.74
CA VAL A 18 7.41 0.69 -39.08
C VAL A 18 6.97 0.41 -37.63
N THR A 19 6.26 -0.68 -37.38
CA THR A 19 5.86 -1.05 -36.01
C THR A 19 7.04 -1.39 -35.12
N GLU A 20 8.07 -2.04 -35.66
CA GLU A 20 9.32 -2.32 -34.95
C GLU A 20 10.10 -1.06 -34.64
N ALA A 21 10.27 -0.16 -35.62
CA ALA A 21 10.95 1.11 -35.44
C ALA A 21 10.25 1.95 -34.36
N ARG A 22 8.92 2.05 -34.41
CA ARG A 22 8.11 2.70 -33.37
C ARG A 22 8.35 2.07 -31.99
N ALA A 23 8.33 0.75 -31.90
CA ALA A 23 8.53 0.05 -30.65
C ALA A 23 9.91 0.32 -30.04
N ARG A 24 10.96 0.36 -30.87
CA ARG A 24 12.33 0.69 -30.44
C ARG A 24 12.45 2.14 -29.97
N ILE A 25 11.85 3.09 -30.69
CA ILE A 25 11.93 4.52 -30.35
C ILE A 25 11.21 4.82 -29.02
N PHE A 26 10.02 4.25 -28.81
CA PHE A 26 9.16 4.59 -27.66
C PHE A 26 9.16 3.55 -26.54
N GLY A 27 10.02 2.53 -26.61
CA GLY A 27 10.11 1.46 -25.62
C GLY A 27 8.84 0.62 -25.51
N HIS A 28 8.12 0.41 -26.62
CA HIS A 28 6.98 -0.52 -26.63
C HIS A 28 7.47 -1.96 -26.77
N VAL A 29 6.86 -2.88 -26.02
CA VAL A 29 7.11 -4.32 -26.14
C VAL A 29 6.15 -4.93 -27.16
N LEU A 30 6.68 -5.54 -28.21
CA LEU A 30 5.90 -6.29 -29.21
C LEU A 30 5.70 -7.75 -28.75
N ASN A 31 4.52 -8.31 -29.03
CA ASN A 31 4.17 -9.70 -28.69
C ASN A 31 3.66 -10.43 -29.94
N PRO A 32 4.55 -10.88 -30.84
CA PRO A 32 4.17 -11.51 -32.10
C PRO A 32 3.44 -12.85 -31.89
N THR A 33 3.77 -13.59 -30.81
CA THR A 33 3.17 -14.89 -30.49
C THR A 33 1.82 -14.77 -29.79
N GLY A 34 1.44 -13.57 -29.31
CA GLY A 34 0.17 -13.32 -28.62
C GLY A 34 0.02 -14.02 -27.26
N GLN A 35 1.08 -14.65 -26.74
CA GLN A 35 1.05 -15.36 -25.47
C GLN A 35 0.98 -14.38 -24.29
N ARG A 36 0.48 -14.84 -23.14
CA ARG A 36 0.42 -14.00 -21.93
C ARG A 36 1.83 -13.61 -21.49
N SER A 37 2.10 -12.31 -21.47
CA SER A 37 3.36 -11.72 -21.01
C SER A 37 3.19 -11.03 -19.65
N PRO A 38 4.22 -11.02 -18.78
CA PRO A 38 4.19 -10.30 -17.50
C PRO A 38 4.14 -8.77 -17.66
N HIS A 39 4.17 -8.24 -18.88
CA HIS A 39 4.13 -6.80 -19.16
C HIS A 39 2.96 -6.06 -18.49
N LYS A 40 1.80 -6.72 -18.32
CA LYS A 40 0.65 -6.14 -17.57
C LYS A 40 0.98 -5.93 -16.08
N LEU A 41 1.75 -6.82 -15.47
CA LEU A 41 2.14 -6.70 -14.06
C LEU A 41 3.21 -5.63 -13.90
N LEU A 42 4.23 -5.63 -14.76
CA LEU A 42 5.35 -4.68 -14.70
C LEU A 42 4.93 -3.23 -14.97
N ARG A 43 3.87 -3.00 -15.75
CA ARG A 43 3.33 -1.65 -15.99
C ARG A 43 2.51 -1.10 -14.82
N LYS A 44 2.11 -1.94 -13.86
CA LYS A 44 1.43 -1.44 -12.67
C LYS A 44 2.44 -0.69 -11.81
N LYS A 45 2.11 0.56 -11.46
CA LYS A 45 2.91 1.30 -10.49
C LYS A 45 2.88 0.56 -9.15
N LEU A 46 4.03 0.46 -8.49
CA LEU A 46 4.09 -0.04 -7.12
C LEU A 46 3.28 0.89 -6.22
N ILE A 47 2.36 0.32 -5.44
CA ILE A 47 1.49 1.07 -4.52
C ILE A 47 1.85 0.87 -3.05
N GLY A 48 2.91 0.08 -2.75
CA GLY A 48 3.25 -0.34 -1.39
C GLY A 48 3.42 0.82 -0.41
N GLN A 49 4.22 1.83 -0.76
CA GLN A 49 4.43 3.02 0.09
C GLN A 49 3.12 3.77 0.34
N LYS A 50 2.33 4.03 -0.71
CA LYS A 50 1.03 4.69 -0.59
C LYS A 50 0.04 3.94 0.31
N VAL A 51 0.12 2.62 0.31
CA VAL A 51 -0.72 1.76 1.17
C VAL A 51 -0.17 1.75 2.61
N ALA A 52 1.15 1.75 2.79
CA ALA A 52 1.79 1.77 4.10
C ALA A 52 1.60 3.12 4.82
N GLU A 53 1.63 4.23 4.08
CA GLU A 53 1.42 5.60 4.55
C GLU A 53 -0.07 5.94 4.77
N TRP A 54 -0.93 4.93 4.99
CA TRP A 54 -2.36 5.13 5.17
C TRP A 54 -2.70 6.01 6.39
N TYR A 55 -1.96 5.83 7.49
CA TYR A 55 -2.11 6.66 8.69
C TYR A 55 -1.03 7.73 8.71
N PRO A 56 -1.40 9.02 8.82
CA PRO A 56 -0.44 10.11 8.93
C PRO A 56 0.31 10.04 10.26
N TYR A 57 1.50 10.64 10.28
CA TYR A 57 2.29 10.78 11.49
C TYR A 57 1.64 11.74 12.50
N ASP A 58 1.63 11.38 13.77
CA ASP A 58 1.10 12.22 14.85
C ASP A 58 2.20 13.10 15.45
N ILE A 59 2.18 14.38 15.10
CA ILE A 59 3.17 15.38 15.52
C ILE A 59 3.23 15.57 17.04
N LYS A 60 2.19 15.16 17.78
CA LYS A 60 2.18 15.27 19.24
C LYS A 60 3.28 14.44 19.91
N GLN A 61 3.75 13.39 19.23
CA GLN A 61 4.82 12.53 19.73
C GLN A 61 6.19 13.21 19.73
N ASP A 62 6.37 14.27 18.93
CA ASP A 62 7.63 15.00 18.81
C ASP A 62 7.83 16.03 19.91
N ASP A 63 6.75 16.62 20.45
CA ASP A 63 6.82 17.67 21.47
C ASP A 63 6.86 17.07 22.89
N PRO A 64 8.00 17.17 23.61
CA PRO A 64 8.12 16.63 24.95
C PRO A 64 7.14 17.26 25.95
N LEU A 65 6.73 18.52 25.73
CA LEU A 65 5.80 19.23 26.62
C LEU A 65 4.37 18.69 26.48
N VAL A 66 3.95 18.40 25.26
CA VAL A 66 2.62 17.82 24.98
C VAL A 66 2.54 16.40 25.56
N MET A 67 3.56 15.58 25.30
CA MET A 67 3.66 14.21 25.83
C MET A 67 3.66 14.19 27.36
N ALA A 68 4.45 15.05 28.01
CA ALA A 68 4.51 15.14 29.46
C ALA A 68 3.18 15.59 30.06
N ARG A 69 2.48 16.54 29.41
CA ARG A 69 1.17 17.02 29.85
C ARG A 69 0.10 15.94 29.77
N GLU A 70 -0.01 15.23 28.64
CA GLU A 70 -1.00 14.15 28.47
C GLU A 70 -0.77 13.03 29.52
N GLU A 71 0.48 12.69 29.80
CA GLU A 71 0.82 11.72 30.84
C GLU A 71 0.49 12.23 32.25
N GLN A 72 0.76 13.50 32.54
CA GLN A 72 0.41 14.11 33.84
C GLN A 72 -1.12 14.14 34.07
N GLU A 73 -1.90 14.46 33.04
CA GLU A 73 -3.36 14.41 33.07
C GLU A 73 -3.86 12.97 33.30
N ARG A 74 -3.23 11.97 32.66
CA ARG A 74 -3.52 10.55 32.88
C ARG A 74 -3.26 10.12 34.33
N LEU A 75 -2.11 10.50 34.88
CA LEU A 75 -1.71 10.15 36.25
C LEU A 75 -2.60 10.82 37.31
N SER A 76 -2.89 12.11 37.16
CA SER A 76 -3.76 12.86 38.09
C SER A 76 -5.18 12.29 38.12
N LYS A 77 -5.75 11.93 36.96
CA LYS A 77 -7.06 11.26 36.88
C LYS A 77 -7.05 9.90 37.58
N LEU A 78 -6.00 9.13 37.37
CA LEU A 78 -5.84 7.81 38.00
C LEU A 78 -5.73 7.93 39.52
N GLU A 79 -4.99 8.92 40.02
CA GLU A 79 -4.86 9.20 41.45
C GLU A 79 -6.22 9.59 42.06
N MET A 80 -6.96 10.50 41.41
CA MET A 80 -8.30 10.89 41.85
C MET A 80 -9.26 9.69 41.95
N LEU A 81 -9.21 8.77 40.99
CA LEU A 81 -10.02 7.54 41.01
C LEU A 81 -9.62 6.60 42.16
N LYS A 82 -8.31 6.46 42.42
CA LYS A 82 -7.80 5.66 43.55
C LYS A 82 -8.26 6.24 44.89
N ARG A 83 -8.18 7.56 45.08
CA ARG A 83 -8.65 8.24 46.30
C ARG A 83 -10.13 7.97 46.59
N ARG A 84 -10.95 7.83 45.54
CA ARG A 84 -12.40 7.52 45.64
C ARG A 84 -12.71 6.02 45.72
N GLY A 85 -11.71 5.15 45.73
CA GLY A 85 -11.90 3.69 45.66
C GLY A 85 -12.48 3.18 44.34
N LYS A 86 -12.49 4.02 43.30
CA LYS A 86 -12.99 3.71 41.94
C LYS A 86 -11.86 3.41 40.96
N GLY A 87 -10.65 3.15 41.46
CA GLY A 87 -9.51 2.76 40.65
C GLY A 87 -9.73 1.37 40.00
N PRO A 88 -9.08 1.10 38.87
CA PRO A 88 -9.11 -0.23 38.27
C PRO A 88 -8.53 -1.27 39.25
N PRO A 89 -9.16 -2.45 39.40
CA PRO A 89 -8.65 -3.50 40.28
C PRO A 89 -7.35 -4.09 39.72
N LYS A 90 -6.59 -4.79 40.58
CA LYS A 90 -5.38 -5.50 40.15
C LYS A 90 -5.74 -6.54 39.08
N LYS A 91 -4.93 -6.62 38.01
CA LYS A 91 -5.10 -7.58 36.92
C LYS A 91 -5.25 -9.00 37.50
N GLY A 92 -6.26 -9.74 37.04
CA GLY A 92 -6.58 -11.08 37.54
C GLY A 92 -7.42 -11.12 38.84
N GLN A 93 -7.59 -9.99 39.53
CA GLN A 93 -8.39 -9.89 40.77
C GLN A 93 -9.66 -9.06 40.57
N GLY A 94 -10.25 -9.14 39.37
CA GLY A 94 -11.53 -8.49 39.09
C GLY A 94 -12.68 -9.15 39.86
N LYS A 95 -13.81 -8.45 39.96
CA LYS A 95 -15.02 -8.92 40.68
C LYS A 95 -15.54 -10.30 40.27
N ARG A 96 -15.21 -10.78 39.07
CA ARG A 96 -15.57 -12.13 38.58
C ARG A 96 -14.60 -13.21 39.07
N ALA A 97 -13.32 -12.88 39.25
CA ALA A 97 -12.32 -13.82 39.74
C ALA A 97 -12.57 -14.18 41.22
N SER A 98 -13.03 -13.21 42.02
CA SER A 98 -13.41 -13.43 43.41
C SER A 98 -14.68 -14.28 43.59
N LYS A 99 -15.47 -14.52 42.54
CA LYS A 99 -16.68 -15.36 42.57
C LYS A 99 -16.42 -16.85 42.25
N ARG A 100 -15.24 -17.20 41.74
CA ARG A 100 -14.85 -18.59 41.41
C ARG A 100 -14.11 -19.30 42.55
N LYS A 101 -14.09 -18.71 43.74
CA LYS A 101 -13.58 -19.30 44.98
C LYS A 101 -14.76 -19.72 45.83
#